data_AF-A0A9D5C0F4-F1
#
_entry.id   AF-A0A9D5C0F4-F1
#
_cell.length_a   1.000
_cell.length_b   1.000
_cell.length_c   1.000
_cell.angle_alpha   90.00
_cell.angle_beta   90.00
_cell.angle_gamma   90.00
#
_symmetry.space_group_name_H-M   'P 1'
#
loop_
_entity.id
_entity.type
_entity.pdbx_description
1 polymer ?
#
loop_
_entity_poly.entity_id
_entity_poly.type
_entity_poly.pdbx_seq_one_letter_code
_entity_poly.pdbx_strand_id
1 'polypeptide(L)'
;MGGGVGRVAKGATVKAAGGVAMILANVEEMGWSTLAEAHVLPASHVSYEAAEKIKTYIKSTAKPVATITPIGTLYGVPPPAPMVAYFSSRGPSEASPNILKPDIIGPGVNVLAAWPFQVGPVKASDTFNVISGTSMSTPHLSGIAALLKAAHPDWSPAAIKSAIMTSADIITRDGEPIPDQLMQPYNVFATGAGHVNPLEASNPGLVFDIGPEDYIGYLCGLGYNNKQVSAVTRRTVDCSSYPVGAADLNYPSITVSLDANGEASATRFVTNVGPESSEYKVFVQEPPGVRVFVEPDILRFTPQIKIGKISIKIQRVEGDSSYAVGSLAWASIDKVVRSPLLVVASSSMSGSLRMASKELHLHMEIPSNPPSHPSLMHAPAANHIEQAALQLVASLSCGLVMPQAFSKTESPQGQIPGAPLTDGLL
;
A
#
# COMPACT_ATOMS: atom_id res chain seq x y z
N MET A 1 -29.19 -11.26 4.41
CA MET A 1 -29.58 -9.86 4.66
C MET A 1 -28.34 -8.98 4.86
N GLY A 2 -28.18 -7.97 4.01
CA GLY A 2 -27.70 -6.65 4.42
C GLY A 2 -26.33 -6.23 3.92
N GLY A 3 -26.32 -5.34 2.92
CA GLY A 3 -25.19 -4.50 2.51
C GLY A 3 -25.29 -3.03 2.96
N GLY A 4 -26.20 -2.67 3.87
CA GLY A 4 -26.42 -1.25 4.26
C GLY A 4 -26.51 -0.97 5.77
N VAL A 5 -26.42 -1.99 6.64
CA VAL A 5 -26.48 -1.83 8.10
C VAL A 5 -25.12 -2.19 8.70
N GLY A 6 -24.53 -1.26 9.47
CA GLY A 6 -23.22 -1.46 10.12
C GLY A 6 -23.19 -2.67 11.06
N ARG A 7 -22.00 -3.28 11.21
CA ARG A 7 -21.80 -4.53 11.98
C ARG A 7 -22.25 -4.40 13.44
N VAL A 8 -21.92 -3.30 14.09
CA VAL A 8 -22.38 -3.00 15.47
C VAL A 8 -23.91 -2.81 15.52
N ALA A 9 -24.50 -2.16 14.52
CA ALA A 9 -25.95 -1.96 14.42
C ALA A 9 -26.71 -3.30 14.25
N LYS A 10 -26.15 -4.26 13.49
CA LYS A 10 -26.69 -5.65 13.45
C LYS A 10 -26.73 -6.27 14.84
N GLY A 11 -25.67 -6.07 15.64
CA GLY A 11 -25.64 -6.51 17.04
C GLY A 11 -26.72 -5.84 17.91
N ALA A 12 -26.98 -4.54 17.70
CA ALA A 12 -28.06 -3.83 18.38
C ALA A 12 -29.46 -4.38 18.03
N THR A 13 -29.69 -4.72 16.76
CA THR A 13 -30.93 -5.37 16.32
C THR A 13 -31.10 -6.74 16.98
N VAL A 14 -30.04 -7.58 17.02
CA VAL A 14 -30.08 -8.89 17.69
C VAL A 14 -30.39 -8.73 19.18
N LYS A 15 -29.75 -7.77 19.86
CA LYS A 15 -30.01 -7.47 21.27
C LYS A 15 -31.45 -7.04 21.51
N ALA A 16 -31.98 -6.14 20.69
CA ALA A 16 -33.35 -5.64 20.80
C ALA A 16 -34.40 -6.75 20.59
N ALA A 17 -34.08 -7.77 19.79
CA ALA A 17 -34.91 -8.96 19.59
C ALA A 17 -34.78 -10.01 20.72
N GLY A 18 -34.06 -9.73 21.81
CA GLY A 18 -33.84 -10.67 22.92
C GLY A 18 -32.71 -11.68 22.68
N GLY A 19 -31.90 -11.52 21.63
CA GLY A 19 -30.73 -12.34 21.39
C GLY A 19 -29.64 -12.13 22.45
N VAL A 20 -29.07 -13.22 22.94
CA VAL A 20 -28.04 -13.21 24.01
C VAL A 20 -26.60 -13.07 23.49
N ALA A 21 -26.38 -13.38 22.21
CA ALA A 21 -25.09 -13.33 21.53
C ALA A 21 -25.28 -13.25 20.01
N MET A 22 -24.20 -12.93 19.27
CA MET A 22 -24.23 -12.86 17.80
C MET A 22 -22.98 -13.49 17.16
N ILE A 23 -23.19 -14.41 16.22
CA ILE A 23 -22.15 -14.78 15.26
C ILE A 23 -22.36 -13.91 14.02
N LEU A 24 -21.42 -13.02 13.76
CA LEU A 24 -21.43 -12.19 12.56
C LEU A 24 -20.68 -12.93 11.45
N ALA A 25 -21.43 -13.46 10.49
CA ALA A 25 -20.89 -14.17 9.33
C ALA A 25 -20.51 -13.20 8.21
N ASN A 26 -19.30 -13.37 7.66
CA ASN A 26 -18.94 -12.75 6.38
C ASN A 26 -19.79 -13.25 5.23
N VAL A 27 -19.94 -12.38 4.24
CA VAL A 27 -20.34 -12.74 2.87
C VAL A 27 -19.10 -13.14 2.08
N GLU A 28 -19.31 -13.75 0.91
CA GLU A 28 -18.22 -14.32 0.09
C GLU A 28 -17.16 -13.27 -0.26
N GLU A 29 -17.60 -12.06 -0.58
CA GLU A 29 -16.74 -10.93 -0.98
C GLU A 29 -15.87 -10.40 0.16
N MET A 30 -16.13 -10.80 1.41
CA MET A 30 -15.32 -10.44 2.57
C MET A 30 -14.32 -11.54 2.95
N GLY A 31 -14.47 -12.77 2.44
CA GLY A 31 -13.54 -13.89 2.68
C GLY A 31 -13.09 -14.03 4.14
N TRP A 32 -11.78 -13.96 4.37
CA TRP A 32 -11.11 -14.05 5.68
C TRP A 32 -11.09 -12.76 6.50
N SER A 33 -11.65 -11.67 5.99
CA SER A 33 -11.59 -10.35 6.62
C SER A 33 -12.42 -10.29 7.90
N THR A 34 -11.77 -10.30 9.06
CA THR A 34 -12.44 -10.16 10.35
C THR A 34 -12.01 -8.85 11.00
N LEU A 35 -12.99 -8.07 11.46
CA LEU A 35 -12.77 -6.74 12.01
C LEU A 35 -13.08 -6.78 13.51
N ALA A 36 -12.09 -6.39 14.31
CA ALA A 36 -12.22 -6.31 15.74
C ALA A 36 -12.99 -5.05 16.09
N GLU A 37 -14.26 -5.21 16.47
CA GLU A 37 -15.14 -4.13 16.87
C GLU A 37 -15.84 -4.45 18.18
N ALA A 38 -16.04 -3.43 19.00
CA ALA A 38 -16.78 -3.56 20.25
C ALA A 38 -18.30 -3.67 19.95
N HIS A 39 -18.88 -4.84 20.22
CA HIS A 39 -20.30 -5.12 20.01
C HIS A 39 -21.14 -4.97 21.29
N VAL A 40 -22.40 -4.55 21.16
CA VAL A 40 -23.34 -4.29 22.27
C VAL A 40 -23.80 -5.55 23.05
N LEU A 41 -23.39 -6.72 22.60
CA LEU A 41 -23.57 -8.05 23.18
C LEU A 41 -22.33 -8.91 22.82
N PRO A 42 -22.11 -10.08 23.47
CA PRO A 42 -21.06 -11.00 23.06
C PRO A 42 -21.19 -11.37 21.58
N ALA A 43 -20.15 -11.08 20.79
CA ALA A 43 -20.16 -11.32 19.36
C ALA A 43 -18.82 -11.89 18.86
N SER A 44 -18.90 -12.70 17.81
CA SER A 44 -17.73 -13.21 17.08
C SER A 44 -17.92 -12.95 15.60
N HIS A 45 -16.97 -12.24 14.99
CA HIS A 45 -16.92 -12.04 13.54
C HIS A 45 -16.12 -13.18 12.91
N VAL A 46 -16.74 -13.93 12.00
CA VAL A 46 -16.14 -15.12 11.39
C VAL A 46 -15.99 -14.95 9.88
N SER A 47 -14.96 -15.60 9.31
CA SER A 47 -14.71 -15.66 7.88
C SER A 47 -15.89 -16.30 7.12
N TYR A 48 -15.93 -16.09 5.80
CA TYR A 48 -16.94 -16.71 4.95
C TYR A 48 -16.90 -18.24 5.02
N GLU A 49 -15.70 -18.83 4.96
CA GLU A 49 -15.53 -20.28 5.07
C GLU A 49 -16.05 -20.81 6.42
N ALA A 50 -15.71 -20.15 7.53
CA ALA A 50 -16.21 -20.51 8.84
C ALA A 50 -17.74 -20.33 8.93
N ALA A 51 -18.28 -19.29 8.32
CA ALA A 51 -19.72 -19.07 8.24
C ALA A 51 -20.45 -20.19 7.50
N GLU A 52 -19.93 -20.69 6.38
CA GLU A 52 -20.52 -21.82 5.65
C GLU A 52 -20.52 -23.11 6.48
N LYS A 53 -19.44 -23.38 7.22
CA LYS A 53 -19.37 -24.50 8.18
C LYS A 53 -20.42 -24.35 9.29
N ILE A 54 -20.57 -23.16 9.85
CA ILE A 54 -21.58 -22.86 10.89
C ILE A 54 -23.01 -23.02 10.34
N LYS A 55 -23.30 -22.50 9.14
CA LYS A 55 -24.61 -22.67 8.48
C LYS A 55 -24.93 -24.15 8.22
N THR A 56 -23.93 -24.94 7.83
CA THR A 56 -24.06 -26.38 7.63
C THR A 56 -24.37 -27.08 8.95
N TYR A 57 -23.64 -26.75 10.02
CA TYR A 57 -23.90 -27.27 11.36
C TYR A 57 -25.32 -26.95 11.85
N ILE A 58 -25.79 -25.72 11.68
CA ILE A 58 -27.15 -25.31 12.06
C ILE A 58 -28.22 -26.18 11.38
N LYS A 59 -27.99 -26.60 10.13
CA LYS A 59 -28.90 -27.48 9.38
C LYS A 59 -28.80 -28.95 9.77
N SER A 60 -27.71 -29.37 10.41
CA SER A 60 -27.42 -30.78 10.72
C SER A 60 -28.14 -31.32 11.96
N THR A 61 -28.68 -30.45 12.83
CA THR A 61 -29.33 -30.83 14.08
C THR A 61 -30.55 -29.95 14.37
N ALA A 62 -31.57 -30.51 15.01
CA ALA A 62 -32.76 -29.76 15.42
C ALA A 62 -32.51 -28.81 16.61
N LYS A 63 -31.40 -28.98 17.33
CA LYS A 63 -31.05 -28.18 18.52
C LYS A 63 -29.59 -27.71 18.45
N PRO A 64 -29.23 -26.82 17.51
CA PRO A 64 -27.88 -26.32 17.40
C PRO A 64 -27.53 -25.47 18.63
N VAL A 65 -26.39 -25.78 19.26
CA VAL A 65 -25.84 -25.00 20.38
C VAL A 65 -24.42 -24.56 20.00
N ALA A 66 -24.05 -23.35 20.41
CA ALA A 66 -22.71 -22.81 20.23
C ALA A 66 -22.29 -22.04 21.49
N THR A 67 -20.99 -21.96 21.75
CA THR A 67 -20.42 -21.16 22.84
C THR A 67 -19.45 -20.15 22.24
N ILE A 68 -19.57 -18.88 22.63
CA ILE A 68 -18.56 -17.86 22.35
C ILE A 68 -17.74 -17.67 23.62
N THR A 69 -16.46 -18.04 23.57
CA THR A 69 -15.53 -17.86 24.68
C THR A 69 -14.65 -16.64 24.43
N PRO A 70 -14.39 -15.78 25.44
CA PRO A 70 -13.39 -14.74 25.33
C PRO A 70 -12.01 -15.39 25.17
N ILE A 71 -11.29 -14.99 24.12
CA ILE A 71 -9.89 -15.36 23.91
C ILE A 71 -9.10 -14.05 23.81
N GLY A 72 -7.88 -14.05 24.35
CA GLY A 72 -6.94 -12.95 24.13
C GLY A 72 -6.43 -12.91 22.69
N THR A 73 -5.48 -12.00 22.42
CA THR A 73 -4.80 -11.95 21.11
C THR A 73 -4.00 -13.23 20.86
N LEU A 74 -4.25 -13.86 19.72
CA LEU A 74 -3.50 -15.03 19.25
C LEU A 74 -2.47 -14.61 18.20
N TYR A 75 -1.29 -15.21 18.26
CA TYR A 75 -0.20 -14.98 17.30
C TYR A 75 0.16 -16.28 16.59
N GLY A 76 0.51 -16.21 15.31
CA GLY A 76 0.95 -17.38 14.53
C GLY A 76 -0.16 -18.38 14.23
N VAL A 77 -1.42 -17.94 14.23
CA VAL A 77 -2.57 -18.76 13.82
C VAL A 77 -2.90 -18.50 12.35
N PRO A 78 -3.30 -19.53 11.57
CA PRO A 78 -3.79 -19.33 10.21
C PRO A 78 -5.01 -18.40 10.14
N PRO A 79 -5.23 -17.70 9.01
CA PRO A 79 -4.45 -17.72 7.76
C PRO A 79 -3.10 -16.98 7.87
N PRO A 80 -2.16 -17.23 6.93
CA PRO A 80 -0.82 -16.65 6.98
C PRO A 80 -0.86 -15.13 6.94
N ALA A 81 0.07 -14.47 7.63
CA ALA A 81 0.24 -13.02 7.59
C ALA A 81 1.54 -12.63 6.84
N PRO A 82 1.53 -11.51 6.09
CA PRO A 82 0.40 -10.61 5.87
C PRO A 82 -0.57 -11.13 4.79
N MET A 83 -1.77 -10.56 4.76
CA MET A 83 -2.73 -10.73 3.65
C MET A 83 -3.23 -9.35 3.22
N VAL A 84 -3.50 -9.17 1.93
CA VAL A 84 -4.13 -7.92 1.46
C VAL A 84 -5.61 -7.91 1.85
N ALA A 85 -6.02 -6.88 2.59
CA ALA A 85 -7.39 -6.76 3.07
C ALA A 85 -8.40 -6.64 1.94
N TYR A 86 -9.59 -7.25 2.05
CA TYR A 86 -10.60 -7.24 0.96
C TYR A 86 -10.99 -5.82 0.52
N PHE A 87 -11.05 -4.88 1.48
CA PHE A 87 -11.46 -3.50 1.26
C PHE A 87 -10.33 -2.61 0.71
N SER A 88 -9.08 -3.07 0.71
CA SER A 88 -7.98 -2.26 0.17
C SER A 88 -8.26 -2.01 -1.31
N SER A 89 -8.04 -0.81 -1.81
CA SER A 89 -8.20 -0.56 -3.25
C SER A 89 -7.14 -1.32 -4.04
N ARG A 90 -7.44 -1.64 -5.30
CA ARG A 90 -6.53 -2.33 -6.22
C ARG A 90 -6.28 -1.43 -7.42
N GLY A 91 -5.10 -1.56 -8.00
CA GLY A 91 -4.78 -0.93 -9.26
C GLY A 91 -5.45 -1.63 -10.46
N PRO A 92 -5.11 -1.18 -11.68
CA PRO A 92 -4.17 -0.10 -11.96
C PRO A 92 -4.73 1.29 -11.64
N SER A 93 -3.84 2.28 -11.59
CA SER A 93 -4.24 3.67 -11.42
C SER A 93 -4.88 4.22 -12.70
N GLU A 94 -6.13 4.66 -12.63
CA GLU A 94 -6.78 5.37 -13.75
C GLU A 94 -6.13 6.74 -14.02
N ALA A 95 -5.58 7.38 -12.98
CA ALA A 95 -4.93 8.69 -13.09
C ALA A 95 -3.52 8.63 -13.70
N SER A 96 -2.83 7.49 -13.56
CA SER A 96 -1.47 7.28 -14.06
C SER A 96 -1.26 5.80 -14.38
N PRO A 97 -1.81 5.32 -15.51
CA PRO A 97 -1.79 3.89 -15.87
C PRO A 97 -0.38 3.37 -16.16
N ASN A 98 0.59 4.26 -16.43
CA ASN A 98 1.99 3.94 -16.66
C ASN A 98 2.81 3.81 -15.36
N ILE A 99 2.18 3.93 -14.19
CA ILE A 99 2.82 3.71 -12.88
C ILE A 99 1.98 2.69 -12.12
N LEU A 100 2.59 1.56 -11.78
CA LEU A 100 1.98 0.53 -10.95
C LEU A 100 1.49 1.11 -9.62
N LYS A 101 0.24 0.78 -9.25
CA LYS A 101 -0.35 1.08 -7.94
C LYS A 101 -1.08 -0.14 -7.35
N PRO A 102 -1.11 -0.29 -6.01
CA PRO A 102 -0.41 0.55 -5.02
C PRO A 102 1.11 0.39 -5.10
N ASP A 103 1.87 1.23 -4.39
CA ASP A 103 3.34 1.11 -4.38
C ASP A 103 3.83 0.00 -3.44
N ILE A 104 3.20 -0.12 -2.28
CA ILE A 104 3.64 -0.94 -1.14
C ILE A 104 2.42 -1.23 -0.25
N ILE A 105 2.43 -2.35 0.50
CA ILE A 105 1.46 -2.63 1.56
C ILE A 105 2.10 -2.56 2.95
N GLY A 106 1.28 -2.30 3.96
CA GLY A 106 1.68 -2.32 5.36
C GLY A 106 0.48 -2.55 6.29
N PRO A 107 0.71 -2.68 7.61
CA PRO A 107 -0.32 -3.06 8.58
C PRO A 107 -1.49 -2.07 8.63
N GLY A 108 -2.70 -2.54 8.32
CA GLY A 108 -3.90 -1.68 8.31
C GLY A 108 -5.17 -2.36 8.76
N VAL A 109 -5.10 -3.59 9.28
CA VAL A 109 -6.27 -4.33 9.78
C VAL A 109 -6.10 -4.50 11.28
N ASN A 110 -7.16 -4.17 12.03
CA ASN A 110 -7.26 -4.28 13.48
C ASN A 110 -6.10 -3.58 14.21
N VAL A 111 -5.82 -2.33 13.82
CA VAL A 111 -4.78 -1.50 14.42
C VAL A 111 -5.32 -0.81 15.67
N LEU A 112 -4.71 -1.10 16.81
CA LEU A 112 -4.95 -0.42 18.08
C LEU A 112 -4.20 0.92 18.12
N ALA A 113 -4.91 2.02 18.34
CA ALA A 113 -4.30 3.35 18.48
C ALA A 113 -5.09 4.22 19.48
N ALA A 114 -4.48 5.34 19.87
CA ALA A 114 -5.14 6.30 20.76
C ALA A 114 -6.43 6.86 20.13
N TRP A 115 -7.41 7.16 20.99
CA TRP A 115 -8.71 7.67 20.60
C TRP A 115 -9.13 8.78 21.57
N PRO A 116 -9.71 9.90 21.09
CA PRO A 116 -9.97 11.07 21.91
C PRO A 116 -11.03 10.88 23.02
N PHE A 117 -11.79 9.78 22.97
CA PHE A 117 -12.83 9.45 23.94
C PHE A 117 -12.95 7.94 24.10
N GLN A 118 -13.69 7.49 25.11
CA GLN A 118 -13.94 6.06 25.32
C GLN A 118 -14.81 5.50 24.20
N VAL A 119 -14.44 4.32 23.70
CA VAL A 119 -15.18 3.60 22.66
C VAL A 119 -15.68 2.26 23.16
N GLY A 120 -16.84 1.85 22.67
CA GLY A 120 -17.45 0.56 22.98
C GLY A 120 -18.61 0.62 23.98
N PRO A 121 -19.38 -0.48 24.11
CA PRO A 121 -20.61 -0.54 24.90
C PRO A 121 -20.38 -0.82 26.39
N VAL A 122 -19.15 -1.17 26.76
CA VAL A 122 -18.69 -1.24 28.15
C VAL A 122 -17.87 0.03 28.35
N LYS A 123 -17.94 0.65 29.54
CA LYS A 123 -17.04 1.73 29.96
C LYS A 123 -15.59 1.21 29.99
N ALA A 124 -15.01 0.94 28.83
CA ALA A 124 -13.59 0.71 28.70
C ALA A 124 -12.95 2.00 29.19
N SER A 125 -12.10 1.91 30.22
CA SER A 125 -11.39 3.05 30.80
C SER A 125 -10.42 3.72 29.81
N ASP A 126 -10.32 3.18 28.60
CA ASP A 126 -9.17 3.34 27.75
C ASP A 126 -9.50 4.25 26.57
N THR A 127 -8.71 5.29 26.41
CA THR A 127 -8.71 6.21 25.27
C THR A 127 -7.99 5.57 24.09
N PHE A 128 -8.39 4.35 23.73
CA PHE A 128 -7.84 3.55 22.65
C PHE A 128 -8.95 2.89 21.84
N ASN A 129 -8.73 2.71 20.55
CA ASN A 129 -9.67 2.07 19.64
C ASN A 129 -8.93 1.15 18.67
N VAL A 130 -9.63 0.12 18.19
CA VAL A 130 -9.15 -0.78 17.15
C VAL A 130 -9.94 -0.51 15.88
N ILE A 131 -9.25 -0.05 14.83
CA ILE A 131 -9.86 0.25 13.55
C ILE A 131 -9.03 -0.32 12.40
N SER A 132 -9.66 -0.43 11.24
CA SER A 132 -9.05 -0.97 10.03
C SER A 132 -9.25 -0.03 8.85
N GLY A 133 -8.26 0.02 7.97
CA GLY A 133 -8.29 0.83 6.77
C GLY A 133 -6.89 1.03 6.21
N THR A 134 -6.80 1.39 4.93
CA THR A 134 -5.54 1.93 4.37
C THR A 134 -5.11 3.20 5.10
N SER A 135 -6.05 3.96 5.67
CA SER A 135 -5.80 5.06 6.61
C SER A 135 -4.96 4.66 7.82
N MET A 136 -4.94 3.38 8.22
CA MET A 136 -4.09 2.85 9.30
C MET A 136 -2.75 2.33 8.76
N SER A 137 -2.70 1.82 7.53
CA SER A 137 -1.43 1.49 6.86
C SER A 137 -0.58 2.74 6.59
N THR A 138 -1.20 3.84 6.15
CA THR A 138 -0.52 5.10 5.85
C THR A 138 0.37 5.61 6.99
N PRO A 139 -0.11 5.78 8.25
CA PRO A 139 0.74 6.28 9.33
C PRO A 139 1.87 5.32 9.71
N HIS A 140 1.72 4.00 9.54
CA HIS A 140 2.85 3.07 9.70
C HIS A 140 3.94 3.37 8.67
N LEU A 141 3.58 3.47 7.39
CA LEU A 141 4.52 3.78 6.31
C LEU A 141 5.13 5.18 6.45
N SER A 142 4.35 6.18 6.89
CA SER A 142 4.85 7.52 7.18
C SER A 142 5.85 7.52 8.33
N GLY A 143 5.60 6.75 9.40
CA GLY A 143 6.53 6.59 10.51
C GLY A 143 7.84 5.94 10.06
N ILE A 144 7.77 4.90 9.23
CA ILE A 144 8.94 4.25 8.63
C ILE A 144 9.71 5.24 7.75
N ALA A 145 9.03 5.98 6.88
CA ALA A 145 9.65 7.00 6.04
C ALA A 145 10.36 8.10 6.87
N ALA A 146 9.76 8.53 7.98
CA ALA A 146 10.37 9.49 8.90
C ALA A 146 11.63 8.94 9.59
N LEU A 147 11.60 7.67 10.01
CA LEU A 147 12.78 7.00 10.58
C LEU A 147 13.90 6.86 9.55
N LEU A 148 13.57 6.51 8.31
CA LEU A 148 14.53 6.46 7.21
C LEU A 148 15.11 7.84 6.91
N LYS A 149 14.30 8.90 6.92
CA LYS A 149 14.78 10.28 6.77
C LYS A 149 15.69 10.71 7.91
N ALA A 150 15.43 10.26 9.13
CA ALA A 150 16.29 10.55 10.28
C ALA A 150 17.63 9.79 10.19
N ALA A 151 17.61 8.54 9.73
CA ALA A 151 18.82 7.74 9.52
C ALA A 151 19.64 8.19 8.30
N HIS A 152 18.97 8.70 7.26
CA HIS A 152 19.57 9.18 6.01
C HIS A 152 19.10 10.62 5.69
N PRO A 153 19.64 11.64 6.38
CA PRO A 153 19.16 13.03 6.26
C PRO A 153 19.29 13.64 4.87
N ASP A 154 20.17 13.12 4.02
CA ASP A 154 20.43 13.56 2.65
C ASP A 154 19.51 12.91 1.61
N TRP A 155 18.84 11.79 1.94
CA TRP A 155 17.94 11.12 1.00
C TRP A 155 16.74 11.99 0.62
N SER A 156 16.44 12.00 -0.67
CA SER A 156 15.22 12.60 -1.20
C SER A 156 13.98 11.78 -0.78
N PRO A 157 12.76 12.35 -0.89
CA PRO A 157 11.54 11.58 -0.72
C PRO A 157 11.45 10.37 -1.68
N ALA A 158 11.96 10.51 -2.91
CA ALA A 158 11.98 9.44 -3.90
C ALA A 158 12.97 8.33 -3.54
N ALA A 159 14.15 8.68 -3.00
CA ALA A 159 15.13 7.71 -2.50
C ALA A 159 14.56 6.90 -1.30
N ILE A 160 13.89 7.55 -0.35
CA ILE A 160 13.22 6.87 0.78
C ILE A 160 12.13 5.92 0.28
N LYS A 161 11.31 6.39 -0.68
CA LYS A 161 10.29 5.57 -1.31
C LYS A 161 10.91 4.37 -2.03
N SER A 162 11.99 4.59 -2.77
CA SER A 162 12.71 3.53 -3.46
C SER A 162 13.24 2.49 -2.49
N ALA A 163 13.83 2.92 -1.38
CA ALA A 163 14.33 2.02 -0.34
C ALA A 163 13.19 1.11 0.17
N ILE A 164 12.05 1.71 0.55
CA ILE A 164 10.87 0.97 1.02
C ILE A 164 10.35 -0.03 -0.02
N MET A 165 10.24 0.37 -1.29
CA MET A 165 9.69 -0.48 -2.34
C MET A 165 10.63 -1.63 -2.72
N THR A 166 11.92 -1.33 -2.92
CA THR A 166 12.87 -2.30 -3.47
C THR A 166 13.32 -3.35 -2.47
N SER A 167 13.13 -3.09 -1.18
CA SER A 167 13.43 -4.00 -0.07
C SER A 167 12.19 -4.70 0.49
N ALA A 168 11.04 -4.61 -0.19
CA ALA A 168 9.78 -5.15 0.29
C ALA A 168 9.73 -6.69 0.25
N ASP A 169 9.09 -7.29 1.25
CA ASP A 169 8.86 -8.73 1.30
C ASP A 169 7.69 -9.12 0.39
N ILE A 170 7.85 -10.20 -0.39
CA ILE A 170 6.79 -10.71 -1.29
C ILE A 170 6.13 -12.00 -0.80
N ILE A 171 6.65 -12.53 0.32
CA ILE A 171 6.19 -13.76 0.95
C ILE A 171 5.63 -13.47 2.34
N THR A 172 4.74 -14.34 2.77
CA THR A 172 4.26 -14.45 4.13
C THR A 172 5.33 -15.04 5.04
N ARG A 173 5.07 -15.00 6.35
CA ARG A 173 5.93 -15.65 7.35
C ARG A 173 6.17 -17.15 7.05
N ASP A 174 5.22 -17.79 6.38
CA ASP A 174 5.27 -19.23 6.09
C ASP A 174 6.01 -19.54 4.77
N GLY A 175 6.58 -18.53 4.11
CA GLY A 175 7.35 -18.68 2.88
C GLY A 175 6.51 -18.65 1.60
N GLU A 176 5.19 -18.56 1.72
CA GLU A 176 4.26 -18.52 0.58
C GLU A 176 4.02 -17.11 0.07
N PRO A 177 3.74 -16.90 -1.23
CA PRO A 177 3.38 -15.58 -1.77
C PRO A 177 2.23 -14.93 -1.00
N ILE A 178 2.30 -13.61 -0.80
CA ILE A 178 1.27 -12.86 -0.06
C ILE A 178 -0.10 -12.98 -0.78
N PRO A 179 -1.12 -13.60 -0.14
CA PRO A 179 -2.45 -13.70 -0.72
C PRO A 179 -3.30 -12.45 -0.40
N ASP A 180 -4.48 -12.35 -1.00
CA ASP A 180 -5.53 -11.48 -0.49
C ASP A 180 -6.46 -12.24 0.48
N GLN A 181 -7.32 -11.51 1.18
CA GLN A 181 -8.30 -12.11 2.11
C GLN A 181 -9.41 -12.90 1.41
N LEU A 182 -9.46 -12.94 0.08
CA LEU A 182 -10.30 -13.85 -0.70
C LEU A 182 -9.57 -15.15 -1.06
N MET A 183 -8.33 -15.33 -0.59
CA MET A 183 -7.43 -16.43 -0.96
C MET A 183 -7.15 -16.51 -2.47
N GLN A 184 -7.23 -15.37 -3.15
CA GLN A 184 -6.84 -15.29 -4.55
C GLN A 184 -5.31 -15.32 -4.67
N PRO A 185 -4.77 -15.79 -5.81
CA PRO A 185 -3.34 -15.77 -6.09
C PRO A 185 -2.74 -14.36 -5.98
N TYR A 186 -1.41 -14.31 -5.83
CA TYR A 186 -0.64 -13.06 -5.81
C TYR A 186 -1.07 -12.12 -6.93
N ASN A 187 -1.41 -10.89 -6.55
CA ASN A 187 -1.82 -9.84 -7.46
C ASN A 187 -0.97 -8.58 -7.22
N VAL A 188 -0.17 -8.20 -8.22
CA VAL A 188 0.69 -7.01 -8.15
C VAL A 188 -0.12 -5.72 -8.02
N PHE A 189 -1.36 -5.68 -8.52
CA PHE A 189 -2.28 -4.55 -8.34
C PHE A 189 -2.89 -4.50 -6.94
N ALA A 190 -2.66 -5.51 -6.10
CA ALA A 190 -3.07 -5.52 -4.70
C ALA A 190 -1.88 -5.24 -3.76
N THR A 191 -0.69 -5.73 -4.11
CA THR A 191 0.51 -5.70 -3.24
C THR A 191 1.53 -4.63 -3.62
N GLY A 192 1.55 -4.17 -4.87
CA GLY A 192 2.59 -3.30 -5.38
C GLY A 192 3.95 -4.00 -5.36
N ALA A 193 4.93 -3.40 -4.68
CA ALA A 193 6.25 -4.00 -4.50
C ALA A 193 6.26 -5.16 -3.48
N GLY A 194 5.33 -5.16 -2.52
CA GLY A 194 5.27 -6.14 -1.43
C GLY A 194 4.91 -5.50 -0.09
N HIS A 195 5.10 -6.25 0.99
CA HIS A 195 4.94 -5.79 2.35
C HIS A 195 6.20 -5.06 2.84
N VAL A 196 6.00 -3.92 3.50
CA VAL A 196 7.12 -3.12 4.00
C VAL A 196 8.02 -3.89 4.96
N ASN A 197 9.34 -3.78 4.73
CA ASN A 197 10.39 -4.30 5.60
C ASN A 197 11.31 -3.12 6.02
N PRO A 198 11.08 -2.52 7.20
CA PRO A 198 11.81 -1.33 7.63
C PRO A 198 13.31 -1.58 7.81
N LEU A 199 13.69 -2.79 8.23
CA LEU A 199 15.08 -3.14 8.50
C LEU A 199 15.88 -3.18 7.20
N GLU A 200 15.37 -3.87 6.18
CA GLU A 200 16.03 -3.89 4.87
C GLU A 200 15.98 -2.53 4.17
N ALA A 201 14.88 -1.76 4.34
CA ALA A 201 14.76 -0.42 3.78
C ALA A 201 15.78 0.58 4.38
N SER A 202 16.29 0.32 5.58
CA SER A 202 17.33 1.16 6.19
C SER A 202 18.69 1.04 5.52
N ASN A 203 18.93 -0.04 4.76
CA ASN A 203 20.14 -0.21 3.96
C ASN A 203 19.79 -1.01 2.70
N PRO A 204 19.19 -0.37 1.68
CA PRO A 204 18.66 -1.04 0.50
C PRO A 204 19.75 -1.37 -0.54
N GLY A 205 20.98 -0.87 -0.37
CA GLY A 205 22.06 -1.00 -1.36
C GLY A 205 21.93 0.00 -2.51
N LEU A 206 20.85 -0.08 -3.30
CA LEU A 206 20.59 0.84 -4.42
C LEU A 206 19.24 1.56 -4.27
N VAL A 207 19.17 2.79 -4.76
CA VAL A 207 17.92 3.55 -4.85
C VAL A 207 17.70 4.15 -6.24
N PHE A 208 16.45 4.20 -6.67
CA PHE A 208 15.97 4.93 -7.84
C PHE A 208 15.54 6.32 -7.40
N ASP A 209 16.44 7.30 -7.55
CA ASP A 209 16.15 8.68 -7.17
C ASP A 209 15.43 9.43 -8.30
N ILE A 210 14.56 10.38 -7.92
CA ILE A 210 13.73 11.16 -8.84
C ILE A 210 13.68 12.60 -8.33
N GLY A 211 14.11 13.54 -9.16
CA GLY A 211 14.03 14.96 -8.89
C GLY A 211 12.70 15.60 -9.31
N PRO A 212 12.38 16.81 -8.81
CA PRO A 212 11.18 17.54 -9.24
C PRO A 212 11.10 17.77 -10.76
N GLU A 213 12.24 18.00 -11.41
CA GLU A 213 12.29 18.22 -12.86
C GLU A 213 11.95 16.95 -13.66
N ASP A 214 12.29 15.75 -13.15
CA ASP A 214 11.93 14.48 -13.78
C ASP A 214 10.41 14.26 -13.76
N TYR A 215 9.74 14.64 -12.67
CA TYR A 215 8.28 14.60 -12.58
C TYR A 215 7.62 15.58 -13.55
N ILE A 216 8.20 16.76 -13.74
CA ILE A 216 7.73 17.75 -14.72
C ILE A 216 7.90 17.22 -16.14
N GLY A 217 9.08 16.69 -16.45
CA GLY A 217 9.36 16.04 -17.72
C GLY A 217 8.42 14.86 -17.99
N TYR A 218 8.08 14.08 -16.97
CA TYR A 218 7.12 12.99 -17.06
C TYR A 218 5.70 13.48 -17.38
N LEU A 219 5.21 14.51 -16.68
CA LEU A 219 3.91 15.11 -17.01
C LEU A 219 3.88 15.64 -18.45
N CYS A 220 4.94 16.32 -18.88
CA CYS A 220 5.08 16.76 -20.26
C CYS A 220 5.09 15.57 -21.25
N GLY A 221 5.79 14.49 -20.93
CA GLY A 221 5.86 13.27 -21.75
C GLY A 221 4.55 12.47 -21.82
N LEU A 222 3.65 12.64 -20.84
CA LEU A 222 2.28 12.11 -20.92
C LEU A 222 1.37 12.92 -21.87
N GLY A 223 1.85 14.04 -22.42
CA GLY A 223 1.10 14.89 -23.34
C GLY A 223 0.31 16.03 -22.67
N TYR A 224 0.54 16.29 -21.38
CA TYR A 224 -0.01 17.50 -20.75
C TYR A 224 0.66 18.75 -21.33
N ASN A 225 -0.12 19.79 -21.60
CA ASN A 225 0.40 21.03 -22.17
C ASN A 225 0.99 21.97 -21.11
N ASN A 226 1.75 22.98 -21.56
CA ASN A 226 2.42 23.97 -20.70
C ASN A 226 1.48 24.58 -19.64
N LYS A 227 0.23 24.91 -19.98
CA LYS A 227 -0.73 25.50 -19.03
C LYS A 227 -1.14 24.51 -17.94
N GLN A 228 -1.38 23.25 -18.31
CA GLN A 228 -1.77 22.21 -17.36
C GLN A 228 -0.64 21.92 -16.38
N VAL A 229 0.59 21.73 -16.88
CA VAL A 229 1.76 21.45 -16.02
C VAL A 229 2.12 22.67 -15.17
N SER A 230 2.00 23.89 -15.71
CA SER A 230 2.22 25.13 -14.93
C SER A 230 1.20 25.30 -13.81
N ALA A 231 -0.05 24.87 -14.01
CA ALA A 231 -1.08 24.91 -12.98
C ALA A 231 -0.76 23.96 -11.80
N VAL A 232 -0.24 22.76 -12.09
CA VAL A 232 0.16 21.78 -11.06
C VAL A 232 1.39 22.26 -10.31
N THR A 233 2.42 22.70 -11.04
CA THR A 233 3.72 23.09 -10.46
C THR A 233 3.72 24.49 -9.85
N ARG A 234 2.70 25.29 -10.14
CA ARG A 234 2.58 26.72 -9.75
C ARG A 234 3.77 27.58 -10.22
N ARG A 235 4.41 27.20 -11.32
CA ARG A 235 5.46 27.97 -12.01
C ARG A 235 5.32 27.80 -13.52
N THR A 236 5.88 28.71 -14.30
CA THR A 236 5.89 28.59 -15.76
C THR A 236 6.74 27.38 -16.17
N VAL A 237 6.15 26.47 -16.95
CA VAL A 237 6.82 25.29 -17.50
C VAL A 237 6.71 25.31 -19.02
N ASP A 238 7.83 25.03 -19.68
CA ASP A 238 7.88 24.77 -21.11
C ASP A 238 8.18 23.29 -21.37
N CYS A 239 7.15 22.54 -21.76
CA CYS A 239 7.25 21.11 -22.03
C CYS A 239 8.10 20.77 -23.26
N SER A 240 8.44 21.75 -24.10
CA SER A 240 9.36 21.51 -25.23
C SER A 240 10.80 21.27 -24.77
N SER A 241 11.15 21.66 -23.55
CA SER A 241 12.53 21.63 -23.07
C SER A 241 13.04 20.21 -22.86
N TYR A 242 12.34 19.33 -22.15
CA TYR A 242 12.73 17.91 -21.98
C TYR A 242 11.56 17.02 -21.53
N PRO A 243 10.83 16.33 -22.44
CA PRO A 243 9.86 15.31 -22.04
C PRO A 243 10.58 14.02 -21.60
N VAL A 244 10.18 13.45 -20.47
CA VAL A 244 10.58 12.10 -20.04
C VAL A 244 9.52 11.13 -20.53
N GLY A 245 9.92 10.10 -21.27
CA GLY A 245 9.00 9.06 -21.74
C GLY A 245 8.27 8.40 -20.56
N ALA A 246 7.01 8.00 -20.76
CA ALA A 246 6.21 7.45 -19.66
C ALA A 246 6.86 6.22 -19.00
N ALA A 247 7.56 5.40 -19.79
CA ALA A 247 8.30 4.24 -19.32
C ALA A 247 9.65 4.60 -18.64
N ASP A 248 10.17 5.81 -18.85
CA ASP A 248 11.53 6.24 -18.46
C ASP A 248 11.57 7.10 -17.19
N LEU A 249 10.41 7.43 -16.59
CA LEU A 249 10.42 7.95 -15.22
C LEU A 249 11.19 6.95 -14.34
N ASN A 250 12.15 7.45 -13.58
CA ASN A 250 13.08 6.63 -12.80
C ASN A 250 12.44 6.00 -11.55
N TYR A 251 11.28 5.37 -11.73
CA TYR A 251 10.43 4.84 -10.69
C TYR A 251 10.85 3.41 -10.30
N PRO A 252 10.76 3.02 -9.01
CA PRO A 252 11.23 1.70 -8.54
C PRO A 252 10.46 0.51 -9.12
N SER A 253 9.21 0.69 -9.53
CA SER A 253 8.47 -0.28 -10.35
C SER A 253 8.55 0.10 -11.82
N ILE A 254 8.65 -0.90 -12.68
CA ILE A 254 8.77 -0.72 -14.12
C ILE A 254 7.45 -1.09 -14.77
N THR A 255 6.86 -0.15 -15.50
CA THR A 255 5.67 -0.40 -16.32
C THR A 255 5.98 0.03 -17.74
N VAL A 256 5.77 -0.88 -18.69
CA VAL A 256 5.98 -0.64 -20.11
C VAL A 256 4.77 -1.04 -20.92
N SER A 257 4.54 -0.33 -22.02
CA SER A 257 3.47 -0.65 -22.97
C SER A 257 4.10 -1.08 -24.28
N LEU A 258 3.72 -2.25 -24.78
CA LEU A 258 4.19 -2.76 -26.06
C LEU A 258 3.65 -1.90 -27.20
N ASP A 259 4.50 -1.62 -28.18
CA ASP A 259 4.11 -0.96 -29.42
C ASP A 259 3.41 -1.93 -30.39
N ALA A 260 3.15 -1.45 -31.62
CA ALA A 260 2.52 -2.26 -32.66
C ALA A 260 3.35 -3.46 -33.12
N ASN A 261 4.67 -3.44 -32.89
CA ASN A 261 5.59 -4.54 -33.20
C ASN A 261 5.74 -5.51 -32.02
N GLY A 262 5.07 -5.25 -30.90
CA GLY A 262 5.22 -6.04 -29.69
C GLY A 262 6.53 -5.76 -28.95
N GLU A 263 7.11 -4.57 -29.14
CA GLU A 263 8.35 -4.16 -28.49
C GLU A 263 8.12 -3.03 -27.49
N ALA A 264 8.94 -2.98 -26.44
CA ALA A 264 8.99 -1.85 -25.53
C ALA A 264 10.41 -1.67 -24.98
N SER A 265 10.69 -0.47 -24.49
CA SER A 265 11.94 -0.20 -23.77
C SER A 265 11.72 0.73 -22.60
N ALA A 266 12.63 0.65 -21.63
CA ALA A 266 12.68 1.54 -20.48
C ALA A 266 14.14 1.75 -20.05
N THR A 267 14.45 2.95 -19.57
CA THR A 267 15.73 3.28 -18.96
C THR A 267 15.54 3.57 -17.48
N ARG A 268 16.45 3.07 -16.65
CA ARG A 268 16.55 3.41 -15.22
C ARG A 268 17.95 3.86 -14.86
N PHE A 269 18.04 4.69 -13.83
CA PHE A 269 19.27 5.09 -13.17
C PHE A 269 19.19 4.70 -11.70
N VAL A 270 20.21 4.02 -11.21
CA VAL A 270 20.27 3.62 -9.80
C VAL A 270 21.49 4.25 -9.15
N THR A 271 21.30 4.80 -7.97
CA THR A 271 22.37 5.35 -7.14
C THR A 271 22.74 4.34 -6.08
N ASN A 272 24.03 4.05 -5.94
CA ASN A 272 24.54 3.22 -4.85
C ASN A 272 24.57 4.02 -3.54
N VAL A 273 23.83 3.54 -2.55
CA VAL A 273 23.78 4.07 -1.17
C VAL A 273 24.31 3.07 -0.14
N GLY A 274 24.84 1.93 -0.61
CA GLY A 274 25.56 0.95 0.20
C GLY A 274 27.08 1.18 0.19
N PRO A 275 27.89 0.11 0.34
CA PRO A 275 29.35 0.21 0.29
C PRO A 275 29.86 0.87 -1.00
N GLU A 276 30.86 1.75 -0.90
CA GLU A 276 31.39 2.54 -2.03
C GLU A 276 31.89 1.69 -3.20
N SER A 277 32.37 0.48 -2.90
CA SER A 277 32.74 -0.53 -3.90
C SER A 277 31.81 -1.72 -3.77
N SER A 278 30.98 -1.94 -4.78
CA SER A 278 30.00 -3.02 -4.81
C SER A 278 29.68 -3.43 -6.23
N GLU A 279 29.29 -4.70 -6.39
CA GLU A 279 28.83 -5.26 -7.66
C GLU A 279 27.46 -5.89 -7.48
N TYR A 280 26.58 -5.66 -8.44
CA TYR A 280 25.24 -6.24 -8.46
C TYR A 280 25.01 -6.94 -9.79
N LYS A 281 24.56 -8.19 -9.74
CA LYS A 281 24.16 -8.96 -10.92
C LYS A 281 22.65 -8.90 -11.08
N VAL A 282 22.19 -8.73 -12.32
CA VAL A 282 20.75 -8.76 -12.61
C VAL A 282 20.22 -10.19 -12.66
N PHE A 283 19.05 -10.37 -12.05
CA PHE A 283 18.20 -11.55 -12.17
C PHE A 283 16.85 -11.09 -12.69
N VAL A 284 16.36 -11.75 -13.74
CA VAL A 284 15.10 -11.38 -14.38
C VAL A 284 14.13 -12.54 -14.26
N GLN A 285 12.99 -12.27 -13.63
CA GLN A 285 11.82 -13.13 -13.70
C GLN A 285 10.98 -12.62 -14.88
N GLU A 286 11.11 -13.29 -16.03
CA GLU A 286 10.40 -12.88 -17.25
C GLU A 286 8.88 -12.98 -17.04
N PRO A 287 8.11 -11.93 -17.37
CA PRO A 287 6.66 -12.03 -17.44
C PRO A 287 6.26 -13.07 -18.49
N PRO A 288 5.15 -13.82 -18.29
CA PRO A 288 4.66 -14.78 -19.28
C PRO A 288 4.45 -14.15 -20.66
N GLY A 289 4.91 -14.82 -21.73
CA GLY A 289 4.70 -14.40 -23.12
C GLY A 289 5.67 -13.34 -23.66
N VAL A 290 6.62 -12.86 -22.86
CA VAL A 290 7.60 -11.83 -23.28
C VAL A 290 9.03 -12.23 -22.89
N ARG A 291 10.00 -11.71 -23.65
CA ARG A 291 11.43 -11.79 -23.33
C ARG A 291 11.93 -10.44 -22.86
N VAL A 292 12.82 -10.47 -21.87
CA VAL A 292 13.34 -9.26 -21.24
C VAL A 292 14.86 -9.27 -21.33
N PHE A 293 15.41 -8.24 -21.97
CA PHE A 293 16.85 -8.02 -22.11
C PHE A 293 17.25 -6.82 -21.26
N VAL A 294 18.29 -6.97 -20.43
CA VAL A 294 18.80 -5.93 -19.55
C VAL A 294 20.28 -5.71 -19.83
N GLU A 295 20.68 -4.44 -19.98
CA GLU A 295 22.06 -4.03 -20.20
C GLU A 295 22.44 -2.87 -19.25
N PRO A 296 23.57 -2.95 -18.53
CA PRO A 296 24.47 -4.11 -18.43
C PRO A 296 23.85 -5.27 -17.64
N ASP A 297 24.48 -6.44 -17.64
CA ASP A 297 24.10 -7.58 -16.79
C ASP A 297 24.70 -7.49 -15.38
N ILE A 298 25.74 -6.66 -15.22
CA ILE A 298 26.41 -6.36 -13.95
C ILE A 298 26.58 -4.85 -13.80
N LEU A 299 26.12 -4.30 -12.67
CA LEU A 299 26.43 -2.94 -12.24
C LEU A 299 27.66 -2.96 -11.32
N ARG A 300 28.65 -2.12 -11.62
CA ARG A 300 29.88 -1.97 -10.84
C ARG A 300 29.98 -0.55 -10.30
N PHE A 301 30.03 -0.43 -8.98
CA PHE A 301 30.18 0.85 -8.29
C PHE A 301 31.57 0.98 -7.69
N THR A 302 32.09 2.19 -7.73
CA THR A 302 33.39 2.59 -7.16
C THR A 302 33.22 3.97 -6.53
N PRO A 303 34.20 4.48 -5.76
CA PRO A 303 34.12 5.85 -5.23
C PRO A 303 33.89 6.92 -6.31
N GLN A 304 34.30 6.66 -7.56
CA GLN A 304 34.12 7.55 -8.72
C GLN A 304 32.81 7.29 -9.49
N ILE A 305 32.26 6.08 -9.43
CA ILE A 305 31.06 5.67 -10.16
C ILE A 305 29.97 5.32 -9.16
N LYS A 306 29.10 6.29 -8.87
CA LYS A 306 28.00 6.14 -7.91
C LYS A 306 26.64 5.89 -8.56
N ILE A 307 26.50 6.15 -9.86
CA ILE A 307 25.24 6.01 -10.61
C ILE A 307 25.43 4.98 -11.71
N GLY A 308 24.54 4.00 -11.77
CA GLY A 308 24.46 2.99 -12.80
C GLY A 308 23.28 3.23 -13.73
N LYS A 309 23.49 3.15 -15.05
CA LYS A 309 22.42 3.17 -16.06
C LYS A 309 21.99 1.74 -16.37
N ILE A 310 20.68 1.53 -16.47
CA ILE A 310 20.06 0.26 -16.82
C ILE A 310 19.18 0.51 -18.05
N SER A 311 19.41 -0.26 -19.11
CA SER A 311 18.58 -0.27 -20.31
C SER A 311 17.83 -1.59 -20.40
N ILE A 312 16.51 -1.51 -20.53
CA ILE A 312 15.61 -2.66 -20.55
C ILE A 312 14.93 -2.68 -21.92
N LYS A 313 14.97 -3.82 -22.61
CA LYS A 313 14.23 -4.07 -23.85
C LYS A 313 13.33 -5.26 -23.66
N ILE A 314 12.12 -5.16 -24.16
CA ILE A 314 11.08 -6.18 -24.00
C ILE A 314 10.53 -6.51 -25.38
N GLN A 315 10.41 -7.81 -25.65
CA GLN A 315 9.89 -8.31 -26.91
C GLN A 315 8.83 -9.37 -26.65
N ARG A 316 7.66 -9.21 -27.29
CA ARG A 316 6.61 -10.22 -27.26
C ARG A 316 7.06 -11.46 -28.03
N VAL A 317 6.87 -12.62 -27.42
CA VAL A 317 7.11 -13.92 -28.08
C VAL A 317 5.80 -14.60 -28.41
N GLU A 318 4.88 -14.65 -27.44
CA GLU A 318 3.61 -15.36 -27.59
C GLU A 318 2.55 -14.81 -26.64
N GLY A 319 1.30 -15.16 -26.91
CA GLY A 319 0.16 -14.89 -26.03
C GLY A 319 -0.48 -13.51 -26.23
N ASP A 320 -1.79 -13.47 -25.98
CA ASP A 320 -2.65 -12.30 -26.17
C ASP A 320 -3.09 -11.65 -24.84
N SER A 321 -2.38 -11.92 -23.75
CA SER A 321 -2.71 -11.32 -22.45
C SER A 321 -2.71 -9.80 -22.53
N SER A 322 -3.66 -9.18 -21.83
CA SER A 322 -3.79 -7.72 -21.76
C SER A 322 -2.64 -7.09 -20.96
N TYR A 323 -2.06 -7.86 -20.04
CA TYR A 323 -0.84 -7.56 -19.31
C TYR A 323 -0.12 -8.85 -18.87
N ALA A 324 1.16 -8.72 -18.51
CA ALA A 324 1.98 -9.75 -17.90
C ALA A 324 2.84 -9.16 -16.78
N VAL A 325 3.11 -9.95 -15.74
CA VAL A 325 3.88 -9.51 -14.56
C VAL A 325 5.12 -10.37 -14.38
N GLY A 326 6.24 -9.72 -14.11
CA GLY A 326 7.52 -10.31 -13.75
C GLY A 326 8.26 -9.43 -12.76
N SER A 327 9.58 -9.58 -12.67
CA SER A 327 10.42 -8.69 -11.85
C SER A 327 11.87 -8.63 -12.33
N LEU A 328 12.54 -7.53 -12.00
CA LEU A 328 13.99 -7.41 -12.09
C LEU A 328 14.54 -7.34 -10.66
N ALA A 329 15.60 -8.07 -10.37
CA ALA A 329 16.29 -8.03 -9.09
C ALA A 329 17.79 -7.84 -9.31
N TRP A 330 18.36 -6.81 -8.69
CA TRP A 330 19.81 -6.62 -8.64
C TRP A 330 20.33 -7.17 -7.32
N ALA A 331 21.14 -8.22 -7.39
CA ALA A 331 21.64 -8.91 -6.21
C ALA A 331 23.16 -8.75 -6.05
N SER A 332 23.57 -8.40 -4.84
CA SER A 332 24.94 -8.50 -4.33
C SER A 332 25.06 -9.70 -3.38
N ILE A 333 26.14 -9.79 -2.60
CA ILE A 333 26.34 -10.84 -1.59
C ILE A 333 25.26 -10.80 -0.50
N ASP A 334 24.81 -9.60 -0.10
CA ASP A 334 23.96 -9.36 1.07
C ASP A 334 22.75 -8.47 0.79
N LYS A 335 22.55 -8.03 -0.46
CA LYS A 335 21.45 -7.15 -0.85
C LYS A 335 20.74 -7.64 -2.09
N VAL A 336 19.43 -7.45 -2.09
CA VAL A 336 18.55 -7.69 -3.24
C VAL A 336 17.68 -6.45 -3.43
N VAL A 337 17.82 -5.82 -4.59
CA VAL A 337 17.05 -4.62 -4.97
C VAL A 337 16.04 -5.05 -6.03
N ARG A 338 14.79 -5.24 -5.63
CA ARG A 338 13.75 -5.82 -6.50
C ARG A 338 12.78 -4.76 -7.03
N SER A 339 12.50 -4.82 -8.32
CA SER A 339 11.53 -3.99 -9.03
C SER A 339 10.46 -4.88 -9.68
N PRO A 340 9.17 -4.71 -9.37
CA PRO A 340 8.10 -5.31 -10.15
C PRO A 340 8.16 -4.82 -11.61
N LEU A 341 7.95 -5.73 -12.55
CA LEU A 341 7.87 -5.45 -13.98
C LEU A 341 6.46 -5.75 -14.48
N LEU A 342 5.74 -4.72 -14.94
CA LEU A 342 4.43 -4.83 -15.56
C LEU A 342 4.56 -4.53 -17.05
N VAL A 343 4.17 -5.48 -17.89
CA VAL A 343 4.11 -5.32 -19.34
C VAL A 343 2.67 -5.26 -19.77
N VAL A 344 2.29 -4.22 -20.51
CA VAL A 344 0.92 -3.93 -20.93
C VAL A 344 0.83 -4.03 -22.45
N ALA A 345 -0.20 -4.69 -22.97
CA ALA A 345 -0.42 -4.77 -24.42
C ALA A 345 -0.91 -3.42 -25.00
N SER A 346 -0.45 -3.07 -26.21
CA SER A 346 -0.74 -1.80 -26.91
C SER A 346 -2.23 -1.39 -26.92
N SER A 347 -3.14 -2.36 -27.02
CA SER A 347 -4.60 -2.12 -27.13
C SER A 347 -5.33 -1.96 -25.78
N SER A 348 -4.68 -2.25 -24.64
CA SER A 348 -5.37 -2.38 -23.35
C SER A 348 -5.49 -1.08 -22.56
N MET A 349 -4.64 -0.07 -22.83
CA MET A 349 -4.68 1.23 -22.14
C MET A 349 -5.87 2.12 -22.54
N SER A 350 -6.40 1.98 -23.77
CA SER A 350 -7.51 2.81 -24.27
C SER A 350 -8.90 2.26 -23.90
N GLY A 351 -9.03 0.93 -23.72
CA GLY A 351 -10.35 0.30 -23.53
C GLY A 351 -10.43 -0.85 -22.52
N SER A 352 -9.33 -1.55 -22.20
CA SER A 352 -9.42 -2.81 -21.45
C SER A 352 -9.25 -2.64 -19.94
N LEU A 353 -8.48 -1.62 -19.49
CA LEU A 353 -8.46 -1.25 -18.06
C LEU A 353 -9.81 -0.69 -17.57
N ARG A 354 -10.66 -0.19 -18.48
CA ARG A 354 -12.07 0.13 -18.19
C ARG A 354 -12.94 -1.12 -17.96
N MET A 355 -12.58 -2.29 -18.48
CA MET A 355 -13.37 -3.51 -18.31
C MET A 355 -13.05 -4.24 -17.00
N ALA A 356 -11.79 -4.26 -16.56
CA ALA A 356 -11.44 -4.78 -15.24
C ALA A 356 -12.10 -3.98 -14.09
N SER A 357 -12.35 -2.69 -14.30
CA SER A 357 -13.12 -1.81 -13.39
C SER A 357 -14.65 -2.04 -13.46
N LYS A 358 -15.17 -2.55 -14.59
CA LYS A 358 -16.61 -2.78 -14.79
C LYS A 358 -17.14 -4.10 -14.23
N GLU A 359 -16.33 -5.16 -14.17
CA GLU A 359 -16.78 -6.42 -13.54
C GLU A 359 -16.90 -6.35 -12.01
N LEU A 360 -16.45 -5.26 -11.39
CA LEU A 360 -16.61 -5.01 -9.96
C LEU A 360 -17.63 -3.89 -9.63
N HIS A 361 -18.51 -3.54 -10.57
CA HIS A 361 -19.63 -2.62 -10.32
C HIS A 361 -20.90 -3.40 -9.95
N LEU A 362 -20.91 -4.02 -8.76
CA LEU A 362 -22.16 -4.33 -8.06
C LEU A 362 -22.29 -3.46 -6.80
N HIS A 363 -23.07 -2.39 -6.96
CA HIS A 363 -23.78 -1.60 -5.95
C HIS A 363 -23.09 -1.42 -4.58
N MET A 364 -22.34 -0.32 -4.43
CA MET A 364 -22.14 0.34 -3.13
C MET A 364 -22.74 1.74 -3.18
N GLU A 365 -24.03 1.85 -2.86
CA GLU A 365 -24.58 3.11 -2.34
C GLU A 365 -24.15 3.24 -0.88
N ILE A 366 -23.35 4.27 -0.59
CA ILE A 366 -23.00 4.68 0.77
C ILE A 366 -24.20 5.49 1.30
N PRO A 367 -24.88 5.08 2.40
CA PRO A 367 -25.88 5.93 3.02
C PRO A 367 -25.22 7.11 3.72
N SER A 368 -25.57 8.31 3.29
CA SER A 368 -25.25 9.58 3.93
C SER A 368 -26.16 9.84 5.15
N ASN A 369 -25.58 9.95 6.35
CA ASN A 369 -25.93 10.96 7.38
C ASN A 369 -25.22 10.74 8.73
N PRO A 370 -24.61 11.79 9.31
CA PRO A 370 -24.52 12.02 10.75
C PRO A 370 -25.38 13.23 11.19
N PRO A 371 -25.69 13.40 12.49
CA PRO A 371 -26.51 14.53 12.94
C PRO A 371 -25.72 15.86 12.99
N SER A 372 -26.23 16.84 12.24
CA SER A 372 -26.26 18.31 12.42
C SER A 372 -25.11 19.10 13.10
N HIS A 373 -24.52 20.00 12.27
CA HIS A 373 -23.89 21.34 12.50
C HIS A 373 -22.34 21.48 12.55
N PRO A 374 -21.75 22.57 12.00
CA PRO A 374 -22.04 23.25 10.73
C PRO A 374 -20.86 23.18 9.72
N SER A 375 -21.22 23.04 8.45
CA SER A 375 -20.57 23.51 7.22
C SER A 375 -19.04 23.44 7.09
N LEU A 376 -18.55 22.35 6.46
CA LEU A 376 -17.35 22.38 5.61
C LEU A 376 -17.75 21.87 4.22
N MET A 377 -17.45 22.70 3.21
CA MET A 377 -17.90 22.56 1.84
C MET A 377 -17.53 21.20 1.23
N HIS A 378 -18.47 20.60 0.50
CA HIS A 378 -18.21 19.52 -0.45
C HIS A 378 -17.20 20.01 -1.50
N ALA A 379 -16.08 19.29 -1.66
CA ALA A 379 -15.19 19.44 -2.81
C ALA A 379 -15.79 18.69 -4.01
N PRO A 380 -15.84 19.28 -5.21
CA PRO A 380 -16.34 18.60 -6.41
C PRO A 380 -15.34 17.52 -6.87
N ALA A 381 -15.83 16.57 -7.68
CA ALA A 381 -15.00 15.56 -8.31
C ALA A 381 -13.83 16.20 -9.05
N ALA A 382 -12.62 15.93 -8.56
CA ALA A 382 -11.39 16.47 -9.10
C ALA A 382 -11.16 15.96 -10.54
N ASN A 383 -10.94 16.88 -11.49
CA ASN A 383 -10.59 16.53 -12.87
C ASN A 383 -9.25 15.76 -12.89
N HIS A 384 -8.96 14.97 -13.94
CA HIS A 384 -7.74 14.16 -14.03
C HIS A 384 -6.43 14.93 -13.73
N ILE A 385 -6.42 16.24 -13.97
CA ILE A 385 -5.31 17.16 -13.66
C ILE A 385 -5.14 17.36 -12.14
N GLU A 386 -6.23 17.52 -11.39
CA GLU A 386 -6.19 17.67 -9.93
C GLU A 386 -5.79 16.36 -9.23
N GLN A 387 -6.13 15.21 -9.80
CA GLN A 387 -5.67 13.91 -9.27
C GLN A 387 -4.19 13.65 -9.56
N ALA A 388 -3.72 13.98 -10.77
CA ALA A 388 -2.28 13.95 -11.10
C ALA A 388 -1.49 14.94 -10.22
N ALA A 389 -2.07 16.11 -9.93
CA ALA A 389 -1.52 17.07 -8.98
C ALA A 389 -1.48 16.52 -7.55
N LEU A 390 -2.52 15.83 -7.08
CA LEU A 390 -2.53 15.18 -5.77
C LEU A 390 -1.44 14.12 -5.64
N GLN A 391 -1.10 13.42 -6.72
CA GLN A 391 -0.09 12.37 -6.76
C GLN A 391 1.34 12.95 -6.80
N LEU A 392 1.53 14.08 -7.49
CA LEU A 392 2.77 14.88 -7.44
C LEU A 392 2.94 15.51 -6.05
N VAL A 393 1.87 16.09 -5.51
CA VAL A 393 1.83 16.70 -4.17
C VAL A 393 2.08 15.61 -3.11
N ALA A 394 1.49 14.42 -3.18
CA ALA A 394 1.81 13.34 -2.25
C ALA A 394 3.29 12.90 -2.34
N SER A 395 3.88 12.94 -3.53
CA SER A 395 5.31 12.62 -3.75
C SER A 395 6.25 13.76 -3.30
N LEU A 396 5.80 15.02 -3.34
CA LEU A 396 6.56 16.21 -2.95
C LEU A 396 6.32 16.64 -1.47
N SER A 397 5.16 16.30 -0.89
CA SER A 397 4.70 16.82 0.42
C SER A 397 5.11 15.95 1.61
N CYS A 398 5.74 14.80 1.37
CA CYS A 398 6.36 14.03 2.46
C CYS A 398 7.47 14.81 3.19
N GLY A 399 7.89 15.98 2.67
CA GLY A 399 8.83 16.89 3.31
C GLY A 399 8.25 18.12 4.03
N LEU A 400 6.92 18.34 4.05
CA LEU A 400 6.35 19.63 4.49
C LEU A 400 5.26 19.58 5.57
N VAL A 401 5.00 18.42 6.18
CA VAL A 401 4.10 18.34 7.36
C VAL A 401 4.83 17.67 8.52
N MET A 402 5.74 18.40 9.14
CA MET A 402 6.03 18.23 10.57
C MET A 402 5.28 19.33 11.33
N PRO A 403 4.55 19.02 12.42
CA PRO A 403 3.90 20.04 13.21
C PRO A 403 5.00 20.91 13.88
N GLN A 404 4.90 22.23 13.71
CA GLN A 404 5.67 23.17 14.49
C GLN A 404 5.41 22.90 15.97
N ALA A 405 6.45 22.46 16.69
CA ALA A 405 6.46 22.46 18.13
C ALA A 405 6.32 23.91 18.61
N PHE A 406 5.18 24.22 19.22
CA PHE A 406 5.01 25.48 19.95
C PHE A 406 5.95 25.48 21.15
N SER A 407 7.08 26.15 21.00
CA SER A 407 7.88 26.68 22.10
C SER A 407 7.04 27.74 22.81
N LYS A 408 6.52 27.41 24.00
CA LYS A 408 6.29 28.39 25.06
C LYS A 408 6.94 27.88 26.33
N THR A 409 8.08 28.48 26.61
CA THR A 409 8.66 28.63 27.95
C THR A 409 7.63 29.19 28.91
N GLU A 410 7.33 28.46 29.98
CA GLU A 410 7.02 29.01 31.30
C GLU A 410 7.06 27.86 32.33
N SER A 411 7.99 27.96 33.29
CA SER A 411 7.93 27.15 34.52
C SER A 411 6.80 27.67 35.41
N PRO A 412 6.21 26.83 36.28
CA PRO A 412 6.67 26.92 37.65
C PRO A 412 6.81 25.57 38.38
N GLN A 413 7.63 25.64 39.41
CA GLN A 413 7.96 24.67 40.45
C GLN A 413 6.76 23.85 40.94
N GLY A 414 6.97 22.54 41.10
CA GLY A 414 6.08 21.65 41.85
C GLY A 414 6.81 20.33 42.17
N GLN A 415 7.05 20.10 43.46
CA GLN A 415 7.85 19.02 44.03
C GLN A 415 7.40 17.61 43.63
N ILE A 416 8.38 16.74 43.35
CA ILE A 416 8.25 15.28 43.30
C ILE A 416 8.67 14.74 44.68
N PRO A 417 7.85 13.94 45.39
CA PRO A 417 8.35 13.09 46.47
C PRO A 417 8.85 11.77 45.89
N GLY A 418 10.07 11.42 46.25
CA GLY A 418 10.78 10.24 45.77
C GLY A 418 10.21 8.91 46.24
N ALA A 419 10.45 7.88 45.44
CA ALA A 419 10.38 6.49 45.83
C ALA A 419 11.75 5.83 45.56
N PRO A 420 12.25 4.94 46.44
CA PRO A 420 13.62 4.46 46.37
C PRO A 420 13.78 3.31 45.36
N LEU A 421 14.93 3.34 44.68
CA LEU A 421 15.50 2.21 43.95
C LEU A 421 15.97 1.15 44.97
N THR A 422 15.59 -0.10 44.75
CA THR A 422 16.30 -1.27 45.31
C THR A 422 16.67 -2.19 44.17
N ASP A 423 17.97 -2.37 44.02
CA ASP A 423 18.63 -3.46 43.28
C ASP A 423 18.18 -4.84 43.76
N GLY A 424 18.17 -5.80 42.85
CA GLY A 424 17.97 -7.21 43.16
C GLY A 424 18.23 -8.11 41.96
N LEU A 425 19.48 -8.59 41.86
CA LEU A 425 19.91 -9.72 41.03
C LEU A 425 19.01 -10.95 41.20
N LEU A 426 18.49 -11.49 40.08
CA LEU A 426 18.71 -12.85 39.56
C LEU A 426 17.90 -13.06 38.27
#